data_AF-A0A1H5XXR8-F1
#
_entry.id   AF-A0A1H5XXR8-F1
#
_cell.length_a   1.000
_cell.length_b   1.000
_cell.length_c   1.000
_cell.angle_alpha   90.00
_cell.angle_beta   90.00
_cell.angle_gamma   90.00
#
_symmetry.space_group_name_H-M   'P 1'
#
loop_
_entity.id
_entity.type
_entity.pdbx_description
1 polymer ?
#
loop_
_entity_poly.entity_id
_entity_poly.type
_entity_poly.pdbx_seq_one_letter_code
_entity_poly.pdbx_strand_id
1 'polypeptide(L)'
;MKCFKKKCAFAFMYYMKVFLFLILVILSSCKQAIEKPKNLLSEDEMSSLIAEFALADQMSFVAPSASMEAQTRYILKQHKIKAKDFQESYTYYTGINKLDKIFDGAENIVEQKDPKAKDYINKKLKENPLLPAMGR
;
A
#
# COMPACT_ATOMS: atom_id res chain seq x y z
N MET A 1 48.53 -1.30 -40.10
CA MET A 1 47.50 -2.05 -39.35
C MET A 1 47.14 -1.51 -37.94
N LYS A 2 47.76 -0.43 -37.44
CA LYS A 2 47.45 0.15 -36.10
C LYS A 2 46.19 1.04 -36.06
N CYS A 3 45.74 1.55 -37.21
CA CYS A 3 44.61 2.47 -37.32
C CYS A 3 43.23 1.78 -37.13
N PHE A 4 43.13 0.48 -37.44
CA PHE A 4 41.87 -0.28 -37.34
C PHE A 4 41.52 -0.65 -35.88
N LYS A 5 42.53 -0.97 -35.06
CA LYS A 5 42.37 -1.32 -33.64
C LYS A 5 41.86 -0.15 -32.78
N LYS A 6 42.30 1.08 -33.09
CA LYS A 6 41.85 2.30 -32.38
C LYS A 6 40.40 2.67 -32.70
N LYS A 7 39.95 2.47 -33.94
CA LYS A 7 38.55 2.73 -34.35
C LYS A 7 37.57 1.78 -33.66
N CYS A 8 37.93 0.49 -33.50
CA CYS A 8 37.11 -0.48 -32.77
C CYS A 8 37.03 -0.18 -31.25
N ALA A 9 38.12 0.24 -30.60
CA ALA A 9 38.10 0.59 -29.18
C ALA A 9 37.28 1.86 -28.90
N PHE A 10 37.32 2.84 -29.82
CA PHE A 10 36.52 4.06 -29.72
C PHE A 10 35.02 3.77 -29.95
N ALA A 11 34.70 2.89 -30.89
CA ALA A 11 33.34 2.42 -31.10
C ALA A 11 32.81 1.63 -29.89
N PHE A 12 33.60 0.70 -29.33
CA PHE A 12 33.22 -0.08 -28.15
C PHE A 12 32.95 0.81 -26.93
N MET A 13 33.77 1.84 -26.70
CA MET A 13 33.60 2.79 -25.60
C MET A 13 32.41 3.75 -25.83
N TYR A 14 32.06 4.04 -27.08
CA TYR A 14 30.85 4.79 -27.45
C TYR A 14 29.58 3.97 -27.21
N TYR A 15 29.53 2.70 -27.64
CA TYR A 15 28.40 1.81 -27.40
C TYR A 15 28.14 1.55 -25.90
N MET A 16 29.18 1.43 -25.07
CA MET A 16 29.04 1.29 -23.62
C MET A 16 28.46 2.56 -22.96
N LYS A 17 28.84 3.76 -23.42
CA LYS A 17 28.25 5.03 -22.96
C LYS A 17 26.78 5.16 -23.35
N VAL A 18 26.42 4.78 -24.58
CA VAL A 18 25.03 4.80 -25.06
C VAL A 18 24.17 3.81 -24.26
N PHE A 19 24.68 2.62 -23.96
CA PHE A 19 23.99 1.63 -23.14
C PHE A 19 23.76 2.12 -21.70
N LEU A 20 24.76 2.74 -21.08
CA LEU A 20 24.62 3.37 -19.76
C LEU A 20 23.61 4.52 -19.77
N PHE A 21 23.58 5.32 -20.84
CA PHE A 21 22.61 6.40 -20.99
C PHE A 21 21.19 5.86 -21.16
N LEU A 22 21.02 4.77 -21.93
CA LEU A 22 19.73 4.10 -22.11
C LEU A 22 19.18 3.55 -20.78
N ILE A 23 20.05 2.93 -19.97
CA ILE A 23 19.70 2.44 -18.62
C ILE A 23 19.24 3.60 -17.73
N LEU A 24 19.94 4.75 -17.79
CA LEU A 24 19.61 5.92 -16.98
C LEU A 24 18.25 6.54 -17.36
N VAL A 25 17.90 6.53 -18.66
CA VAL A 25 16.58 6.96 -19.15
C VAL A 25 15.47 6.02 -18.67
N ILE A 26 15.69 4.70 -18.72
CA ILE A 26 14.70 3.71 -18.26
C ILE A 26 14.43 3.86 -16.74
N LEU A 27 15.46 4.14 -15.94
CA LEU A 27 15.33 4.38 -14.50
C LEU A 27 14.57 5.67 -14.16
N SER A 28 14.56 6.66 -15.07
CA SER A 28 13.90 7.96 -14.85
C SER A 28 12.38 7.99 -15.13
N SER A 29 11.82 6.92 -15.70
CA SER A 29 10.40 6.85 -16.11
C SER A 29 9.43 6.62 -14.93
N CYS A 30 9.92 6.37 -13.72
CA CYS A 30 9.08 6.15 -12.55
C CYS A 30 8.64 7.48 -11.92
N LYS A 31 7.80 8.25 -12.62
CA LYS A 31 7.02 9.33 -12.03
C LYS A 31 5.54 9.08 -12.29
N GLN A 32 4.89 8.32 -11.41
CA GLN A 32 3.44 8.39 -11.30
C GLN A 32 3.09 9.72 -10.65
N ALA A 33 2.62 10.67 -11.47
CA ALA A 33 1.97 11.86 -10.95
C ALA A 33 0.62 11.43 -10.35
N ILE A 34 0.61 11.17 -9.05
CA ILE A 34 -0.63 10.84 -8.32
C ILE A 34 -1.34 12.16 -8.02
N GLU A 35 -2.45 12.40 -8.70
CA GLU A 35 -3.31 13.55 -8.43
C GLU A 35 -3.99 13.42 -7.06
N LYS A 36 -4.02 14.51 -6.31
CA LYS A 36 -4.71 14.55 -5.01
C LYS A 36 -6.23 14.59 -5.26
N PRO A 37 -7.02 13.64 -4.73
CA PRO A 37 -8.46 13.63 -4.92
C PRO A 37 -9.13 14.80 -4.19
N LYS A 38 -10.28 15.25 -4.71
CA LYS A 38 -11.01 16.43 -4.19
C LYS A 38 -11.54 16.20 -2.78
N ASN A 39 -12.04 15.00 -2.50
CA ASN A 39 -12.57 14.58 -1.20
C ASN A 39 -11.60 13.59 -0.56
N LEU A 40 -10.33 13.98 -0.40
CA LEU A 40 -9.35 13.13 0.26
C LEU A 40 -9.75 12.94 1.73
N LEU A 41 -9.99 11.69 2.12
CA LEU A 41 -10.18 11.31 3.51
C LEU A 41 -8.88 11.53 4.29
N SER A 42 -8.98 11.97 5.53
CA SER A 42 -7.83 12.08 6.42
C SER A 42 -7.22 10.71 6.73
N GLU A 43 -5.95 10.70 7.17
CA GLU A 43 -5.26 9.46 7.61
C GLU A 43 -6.03 8.79 8.77
N ASP A 44 -6.63 9.58 9.67
CA ASP A 44 -7.44 9.09 10.79
C ASP A 44 -8.77 8.47 10.34
N GLU A 45 -9.49 9.11 9.42
CA GLU A 45 -10.74 8.56 8.84
C GLU A 45 -10.47 7.24 8.11
N MET A 46 -9.38 7.19 7.34
CA MET A 46 -8.94 5.96 6.67
C MET A 46 -8.60 4.86 7.69
N SER A 47 -7.88 5.20 8.76
CA SER A 47 -7.51 4.26 9.82
C SER A 47 -8.74 3.69 10.51
N SER A 48 -9.72 4.55 10.83
CA SER A 48 -10.99 4.13 11.46
C SER A 48 -11.80 3.20 10.55
N LEU A 49 -11.91 3.53 9.26
CA LEU A 49 -12.63 2.69 8.30
C LEU A 49 -11.97 1.32 8.15
N ILE A 50 -10.65 1.28 8.02
CA ILE A 50 -9.91 0.03 7.86
C ILE A 50 -10.03 -0.84 9.11
N ALA A 51 -9.95 -0.25 10.31
CA ALA A 51 -10.17 -0.97 11.55
C ALA A 51 -11.59 -1.58 11.62
N GLU A 52 -12.62 -0.83 11.20
CA GLU A 52 -13.99 -1.35 11.16
C GLU A 52 -14.19 -2.44 10.11
N PHE A 53 -13.56 -2.33 8.94
CA PHE A 53 -13.57 -3.39 7.93
C PHE A 53 -12.90 -4.66 8.46
N ALA A 54 -11.76 -4.54 9.14
CA ALA A 54 -11.05 -5.69 9.73
C ALA A 54 -11.87 -6.38 10.84
N LEU A 55 -12.57 -5.60 11.66
CA LEU A 55 -13.47 -6.15 12.69
C LEU A 55 -14.72 -6.80 12.07
N ALA A 56 -15.26 -6.23 10.99
CA ALA A 56 -16.41 -6.77 10.28
C ALA A 56 -16.07 -8.05 9.48
N ASP A 57 -14.87 -8.14 8.92
CA ASP A 57 -14.42 -9.34 8.19
C ASP A 57 -14.35 -10.58 9.09
N GLN A 58 -14.10 -10.40 10.39
CA GLN A 58 -14.18 -11.49 11.37
C GLN A 58 -15.64 -11.93 11.65
N MET A 59 -16.61 -11.03 11.50
CA MET A 59 -18.04 -11.32 11.72
C MET A 59 -18.59 -12.30 10.67
N SER A 60 -17.97 -12.33 9.49
CA SER A 60 -18.22 -13.25 8.39
C SER A 60 -18.06 -14.72 8.77
N PHE A 61 -17.16 -15.03 9.72
CA PHE A 61 -16.99 -16.38 10.25
C PHE A 61 -18.17 -16.82 11.14
N VAL A 62 -18.85 -15.87 11.78
CA VAL A 62 -20.00 -16.12 12.66
C VAL A 62 -21.31 -16.13 11.88
N ALA A 63 -21.41 -15.30 10.83
CA ALA A 63 -22.56 -15.22 9.94
C ALA A 63 -22.14 -15.31 8.47
N PRO A 64 -21.97 -16.54 7.92
CA PRO A 64 -21.51 -16.76 6.54
C PRO A 64 -22.43 -16.18 5.46
N SER A 65 -23.68 -15.87 5.81
CA SER A 65 -24.66 -15.21 4.93
C SER A 65 -24.49 -13.69 4.86
N ALA A 66 -23.66 -13.09 5.70
CA ALA A 66 -23.36 -11.67 5.67
C ALA A 66 -22.42 -11.35 4.50
N SER A 67 -22.93 -10.66 3.47
CA SER A 67 -22.11 -10.21 2.34
C SER A 67 -21.07 -9.17 2.78
N MET A 68 -19.79 -9.39 2.43
CA MET A 68 -18.71 -8.42 2.69
C MET A 68 -19.04 -7.06 2.09
N GLU A 69 -19.66 -7.05 0.90
CA GLU A 69 -20.07 -5.84 0.23
C GLU A 69 -21.15 -5.09 1.03
N ALA A 70 -22.11 -5.81 1.62
CA ALA A 70 -23.14 -5.20 2.45
C ALA A 70 -22.56 -4.60 3.73
N GLN A 71 -21.61 -5.29 4.37
CA GLN A 71 -20.91 -4.81 5.56
C GLN A 71 -20.10 -3.54 5.26
N THR A 72 -19.30 -3.56 4.20
CA THR A 72 -18.53 -2.40 3.73
C THR A 72 -19.44 -1.22 3.39
N ARG A 73 -20.54 -1.45 2.67
CA ARG A 73 -21.54 -0.40 2.36
C ARG A 73 -22.18 0.17 3.63
N TYR A 74 -22.47 -0.66 4.62
CA TYR A 74 -23.04 -0.23 5.89
C TYR A 74 -22.06 0.67 6.64
N ILE A 75 -20.81 0.24 6.81
CA ILE A 75 -19.75 1.00 7.49
C ILE A 75 -19.54 2.35 6.81
N LEU A 76 -19.34 2.37 5.49
CA LEU A 76 -19.19 3.62 4.72
C LEU A 76 -20.38 4.57 4.91
N LYS A 77 -21.60 4.02 4.96
CA LYS A 77 -22.82 4.80 5.21
C LYS A 77 -22.86 5.39 6.63
N GLN A 78 -22.42 4.66 7.65
CA GLN A 78 -22.33 5.18 9.03
C GLN A 78 -21.36 6.37 9.12
N HIS A 79 -20.23 6.27 8.43
CA HIS A 79 -19.23 7.35 8.35
C HIS A 79 -19.59 8.47 7.38
N LYS A 80 -20.71 8.34 6.63
CA LYS A 80 -21.13 9.28 5.56
C LYS A 80 -20.09 9.45 4.45
N ILE A 81 -19.30 8.41 4.20
CA ILE A 81 -18.24 8.39 3.19
C ILE A 81 -18.75 7.65 1.96
N LYS A 82 -18.48 8.17 0.76
CA LYS A 82 -18.81 7.46 -0.48
C LYS A 82 -17.70 6.46 -0.77
N ALA A 83 -18.06 5.30 -1.31
CA ALA A 83 -17.10 4.26 -1.72
C ALA A 83 -16.02 4.79 -2.68
N LYS A 84 -16.41 5.71 -3.58
CA LYS A 84 -15.48 6.37 -4.50
C LYS A 84 -14.43 7.22 -3.77
N ASP A 85 -14.85 8.00 -2.77
CA ASP A 85 -13.93 8.86 -2.01
C ASP A 85 -12.92 8.00 -1.21
N PHE A 86 -13.36 6.87 -0.65
CA PHE A 86 -12.47 5.88 -0.03
C PHE A 86 -11.47 5.28 -1.04
N GLN A 87 -11.94 4.83 -2.20
CA GLN A 87 -11.08 4.20 -3.20
C GLN A 87 -10.02 5.16 -3.76
N GLU A 88 -10.43 6.40 -4.03
CA GLU A 88 -9.51 7.45 -4.50
C GLU A 88 -8.50 7.81 -3.42
N SER A 89 -8.92 7.91 -2.15
CA SER A 89 -8.02 8.18 -1.03
C SER A 89 -7.02 7.04 -0.80
N TYR A 90 -7.48 5.79 -0.85
CA TYR A 90 -6.63 4.61 -0.75
C TYR A 90 -5.55 4.60 -1.85
N THR A 91 -5.95 4.87 -3.09
CA THR A 91 -5.04 4.96 -4.24
C THR A 91 -4.02 6.07 -4.04
N TYR A 92 -4.46 7.24 -3.56
CA TYR A 92 -3.59 8.37 -3.25
C TYR A 92 -2.53 8.01 -2.20
N TYR A 93 -2.95 7.47 -1.06
CA TYR A 93 -2.05 7.10 0.04
C TYR A 93 -1.09 5.96 -0.29
N THR A 94 -1.51 5.03 -1.16
CA THR A 94 -0.62 4.02 -1.74
C THR A 94 0.45 4.69 -2.59
N GLY A 95 0.04 5.60 -3.48
CA GLY A 95 0.97 6.31 -4.38
C GLY A 95 2.01 7.18 -3.66
N ILE A 96 1.66 7.78 -2.52
CA ILE A 96 2.58 8.60 -1.73
C ILE A 96 3.28 7.83 -0.59
N ASN A 97 3.20 6.49 -0.58
CA ASN A 97 3.80 5.61 0.43
C ASN A 97 3.45 6.00 1.88
N LYS A 98 2.18 6.33 2.12
CA LYS A 98 1.66 6.66 3.46
C LYS A 98 0.70 5.62 4.01
N LEU A 99 0.42 4.57 3.24
CA LEU A 99 -0.55 3.55 3.62
C LEU A 99 -0.14 2.82 4.91
N ASP A 100 1.17 2.61 5.14
CA ASP A 100 1.69 1.97 6.36
C ASP A 100 1.24 2.70 7.63
N LYS A 101 1.29 4.04 7.65
CA LYS A 101 0.85 4.84 8.80
C LYS A 101 -0.64 4.70 9.10
N ILE A 102 -1.44 4.54 8.04
CA ILE A 102 -2.88 4.33 8.16
C ILE A 102 -3.14 2.94 8.73
N PHE A 103 -2.37 1.92 8.31
CA PHE A 103 -2.47 0.59 8.90
C PHE A 103 -2.03 0.56 10.36
N ASP A 104 -0.94 1.24 10.72
CA ASP A 104 -0.52 1.39 12.13
C ASP A 104 -1.62 2.07 12.96
N GLY A 105 -2.26 3.10 12.41
CA GLY A 105 -3.41 3.77 13.03
C GLY A 105 -4.60 2.81 13.24
N ALA A 106 -4.92 2.02 12.22
CA ALA A 106 -5.99 1.03 12.30
C ALA A 106 -5.70 -0.06 13.34
N GLU A 107 -4.47 -0.58 13.40
CA GLU A 107 -4.03 -1.56 14.40
C GLU A 107 -4.22 -1.02 15.82
N ASN A 108 -3.78 0.22 16.08
CA ASN A 108 -3.98 0.88 17.37
C ASN A 108 -5.47 1.00 17.75
N ILE A 109 -6.35 1.28 16.79
CA ILE A 109 -7.80 1.34 17.04
C ILE A 109 -8.35 -0.05 17.39
N VAL A 110 -7.88 -1.10 16.70
CA VAL A 110 -8.28 -2.48 16.99
C VAL A 110 -7.78 -2.91 18.37
N GLU A 111 -6.52 -2.63 18.72
CA GLU A 111 -5.95 -2.93 20.05
C GLU A 111 -6.73 -2.26 21.18
N GLN A 112 -7.17 -1.02 20.98
CA GLN A 112 -8.00 -0.30 21.98
C GLN A 112 -9.38 -0.94 22.14
N LYS A 113 -9.95 -1.50 21.08
CA LYS A 113 -11.26 -2.16 21.10
C LYS A 113 -11.21 -3.61 21.60
N ASP A 114 -10.13 -4.34 21.29
CA ASP A 114 -9.86 -5.67 21.81
C ASP A 114 -8.39 -5.80 22.26
N PRO A 115 -8.11 -5.62 23.56
CA PRO A 115 -6.76 -5.75 24.10
C PRO A 115 -6.15 -7.14 23.89
N LYS A 116 -6.98 -8.19 23.71
CA LYS A 116 -6.49 -9.55 23.44
C LYS A 116 -5.94 -9.69 22.02
N ALA A 117 -6.33 -8.80 21.10
CA ALA A 117 -5.78 -8.76 19.75
C ALA A 117 -4.26 -8.56 19.83
N LYS A 118 -3.78 -7.63 20.66
CA LYS A 118 -2.35 -7.37 20.87
C LYS A 118 -1.58 -8.62 21.29
N ASP A 119 -2.14 -9.39 22.23
CA ASP A 119 -1.50 -10.63 22.70
C ASP A 119 -1.46 -11.70 21.61
N TYR A 120 -2.51 -11.78 20.78
CA TYR A 120 -2.58 -12.69 19.64
C TYR A 120 -1.56 -12.33 18.55
N ILE A 121 -1.50 -11.05 18.16
CA ILE A 121 -0.54 -10.47 17.21
C ILE A 121 0.90 -10.77 17.67
N ASN A 122 1.20 -10.46 18.93
CA ASN A 122 2.52 -10.71 19.53
C ASN A 122 2.90 -12.20 19.53
N LYS A 123 1.93 -13.09 19.78
CA LYS A 123 2.15 -14.53 19.70
C LYS A 123 2.47 -14.95 18.26
N LYS A 124 1.73 -14.43 17.28
CA LYS A 124 1.95 -14.75 15.85
C LYS A 124 3.27 -14.21 15.32
N LEU A 125 3.70 -13.03 15.74
CA LEU A 125 5.03 -12.48 15.45
C LEU A 125 6.17 -13.32 16.04
N LYS A 126 5.99 -13.87 17.25
CA LYS A 126 6.96 -14.80 17.86
C LYS A 126 7.04 -16.12 17.10
N GLU A 127 5.91 -16.62 16.61
CA GLU A 127 5.82 -17.85 15.79
C GLU A 127 6.39 -17.63 14.37
N ASN A 128 6.19 -16.44 13.80
CA ASN A 128 6.68 -16.06 12.47
C ASN A 128 7.19 -14.61 12.46
N PRO A 129 8.51 -14.39 12.61
CA PRO A 129 9.10 -13.05 12.61
C PRO A 129 8.97 -12.27 11.28
N LEU A 130 8.67 -12.96 10.18
CA LEU A 130 8.52 -12.37 8.84
C LEU A 130 7.07 -12.01 8.51
N LEU A 131 6.19 -11.99 9.51
CA LEU A 131 4.78 -11.64 9.33
C LEU A 131 4.68 -10.20 8.79
N PRO A 132 4.07 -9.99 7.60
CA PRO A 132 3.91 -8.67 7.00
C PRO A 132 2.99 -7.81 7.88
N ALA A 133 3.10 -6.48 7.81
CA ALA A 133 2.30 -5.58 8.65
C ALA A 133 0.79 -5.85 8.59
N MET A 134 0.25 -6.19 7.41
CA MET A 134 -1.15 -6.59 7.20
C MET A 134 -1.54 -7.94 7.83
N GLY A 135 -0.57 -8.76 8.18
CA GLY A 135 -0.78 -10.07 8.81
C GLY A 135 -0.37 -10.12 10.27
N ARG A 136 0.14 -9.01 10.83
CA ARG A 136 0.46 -8.89 12.24
C ARG A 136 -0.82 -8.94 13.05
#